data_AF-A0A3B9LA70-F1
#
_entry.id   AF-A0A3B9LA70-F1
#
_cell.length_a   1.000
_cell.length_b   1.000
_cell.length_c   1.000
_cell.angle_alpha   90.00
_cell.angle_beta   90.00
_cell.angle_gamma   90.00
#
_symmetry.space_group_name_H-M   'P 1'
#
loop_
_entity.id
_entity.type
_entity.pdbx_description
1 polymer ?
#
loop_
_entity_poly.entity_id
_entity_poly.type
_entity_poly.pdbx_seq_one_letter_code
_entity_poly.pdbx_strand_id
1 'polypeptide(L)' 'ILKRMKYLPYVGLPNVLADRFLVPELLQNDATPQKIADATLRLLSDKSYLVELKQSFTSIHLSLKQDSAKKAAKAVLNYL' A
#
# COMPACT_ATOMS: atom_id res chain seq x y z
N ILE A 1 -6.87 0.85 -21.72
CA ILE A 1 -5.51 0.99 -21.15
C ILE A 1 -5.50 2.26 -20.29
N LEU A 2 -5.28 2.14 -18.98
CA LEU A 2 -5.27 3.27 -18.04
C LEU A 2 -4.15 4.25 -18.42
N LYS A 3 -4.56 5.40 -18.98
CA LYS A 3 -3.67 6.43 -19.49
C LYS A 3 -3.27 7.35 -18.32
N ARG A 4 -2.09 7.09 -17.73
CA ARG A 4 -1.32 7.95 -16.79
C ARG A 4 -2.12 9.08 -16.11
N MET A 5 -2.82 8.77 -15.01
CA MET A 5 -3.24 9.78 -14.03
C MET A 5 -2.04 10.10 -13.13
N LYS A 6 -1.17 11.02 -13.57
CA LYS A 6 0.09 11.41 -12.91
C LYS A 6 -0.10 12.29 -11.64
N TYR A 7 -0.91 11.86 -10.67
CA TYR A 7 -1.02 12.61 -9.42
C TYR A 7 -0.15 12.05 -8.30
N LEU A 8 0.17 10.76 -8.34
CA LEU A 8 1.00 10.08 -7.34
C LEU A 8 2.07 9.23 -8.03
N PRO A 9 3.28 9.10 -7.44
CA PRO A 9 4.34 8.26 -7.97
C PRO A 9 4.06 6.76 -7.78
N TYR A 10 3.01 6.41 -7.04
CA TYR A 10 2.63 5.05 -6.66
C TYR A 10 1.26 4.67 -7.23
N VAL A 11 1.06 3.39 -7.54
CA VAL A 11 -0.23 2.85 -7.98
C VAL A 11 -0.92 2.05 -6.86
N GLY A 12 -0.16 1.31 -6.06
CA GLY A 12 -0.69 0.49 -4.98
C GLY A 12 -0.96 1.32 -3.73
N LEU A 13 -2.13 1.14 -3.12
CA LEU A 13 -2.48 1.78 -1.84
C LEU A 13 -1.43 1.59 -0.73
N PRO A 14 -0.76 0.43 -0.58
CA PRO A 14 0.34 0.28 0.38
C PRO A 14 1.42 1.35 0.26
N ASN A 15 1.88 1.64 -0.96
CA ASN A 15 2.95 2.58 -1.21
C ASN A 15 2.47 4.03 -1.11
N VAL A 16 1.22 4.30 -1.53
CA VAL A 16 0.57 5.61 -1.33
C VAL A 16 0.48 5.94 0.16
N LEU A 17 0.04 4.99 0.98
CA LEU A 17 -0.14 5.18 2.43
C LEU A 17 1.20 5.23 3.18
N ALA A 18 2.23 4.55 2.67
CA ALA A 18 3.58 4.58 3.22
C ALA A 18 4.42 5.77 2.76
N ASP A 19 3.96 6.50 1.74
CA ASP A 19 4.69 7.54 1.01
C ASP A 19 6.10 7.12 0.54
N ARG A 20 6.27 5.82 0.28
CA ARG A 20 7.50 5.20 -0.22
C ARG A 20 7.18 3.90 -0.92
N PHE A 21 8.13 3.39 -1.71
CA PHE A 21 8.07 2.02 -2.23
C PHE A 21 8.27 1.00 -1.10
N LEU A 22 7.19 0.71 -0.38
CA LEU A 22 7.14 -0.34 0.64
C LEU A 22 7.11 -1.73 0.02
N VAL A 23 6.41 -1.89 -1.10
CA VAL A 23 6.35 -3.13 -1.89
C VAL A 23 6.68 -2.86 -3.36
N PRO A 24 7.27 -3.84 -4.08
CA PRO A 24 7.54 -3.68 -5.50
C PRO A 24 6.23 -3.57 -6.30
N GLU A 25 6.16 -2.56 -7.17
CA GLU A 25 5.07 -2.38 -8.14
C GLU A 25 5.56 -2.76 -9.54
N LEU A 26 5.44 -4.04 -9.88
CA LEU A 26 5.79 -4.56 -11.20
C LEU A 26 4.60 -4.35 -12.16
N LEU A 27 4.63 -3.26 -12.94
CA LEU A 27 3.50 -2.82 -13.76
C LEU A 27 3.77 -3.01 -15.26
N GLN A 28 2.75 -3.42 -16.01
CA GLN A 28 2.80 -3.52 -17.47
C GLN A 28 4.01 -4.36 -17.93
N ASN A 29 4.93 -3.77 -18.69
CA ASN A 29 6.13 -4.43 -19.19
C ASN A 29 7.12 -4.83 -18.08
N ASP A 30 7.02 -4.25 -16.88
CA ASP A 30 7.83 -4.65 -15.73
C ASP A 30 7.29 -5.88 -14.99
N ALA A 31 6.06 -6.31 -15.27
CA ALA A 31 5.45 -7.52 -14.71
C ALA A 31 5.95 -8.80 -15.41
N THR A 32 7.27 -8.96 -15.52
CA THR A 32 7.86 -10.14 -16.17
C THR A 32 7.93 -11.32 -15.19
N PRO A 33 7.88 -12.58 -15.68
CA PRO A 33 7.98 -13.76 -14.83
C PRO A 33 9.20 -13.74 -13.90
N GLN A 34 10.37 -13.33 -14.43
CA GLN A 34 11.60 -13.25 -13.66
C GLN A 34 11.50 -12.24 -12.51
N LYS A 35 11.05 -11.00 -12.79
CA LYS A 35 10.94 -9.95 -11.76
C LYS A 35 9.95 -10.33 -10.66
N ILE A 36 8.85 -11.00 -11.04
CA ILE A 36 7.86 -11.50 -10.08
C ILE A 36 8.46 -12.61 -9.21
N ALA A 37 9.18 -13.55 -9.82
CA ALA A 37 9.86 -14.62 -9.10
C ALA A 37 10.89 -14.06 -8.11
N ASP A 38 11.73 -13.11 -8.53
CA ASP A 38 12.75 -12.48 -7.69
C ASP A 38 12.13 -11.72 -6.51
N ALA A 39 11.08 -10.94 -6.76
CA ALA A 39 10.35 -10.21 -5.72
C ALA A 39 9.71 -11.18 -4.70
N THR A 40 9.14 -12.28 -5.19
CA THR A 40 8.51 -13.31 -4.34
C THR A 40 9.56 -14.06 -3.53
N LEU A 41 10.68 -14.44 -4.15
CA LEU A 41 11.78 -15.12 -3.47
C LEU A 41 12.36 -14.24 -2.37
N ARG A 42 12.63 -12.96 -2.65
CA ARG A 42 13.08 -12.00 -1.65
C ARG A 42 12.11 -11.93 -0.47
N LEU A 43 10.80 -11.86 -0.74
CA LEU A 43 9.78 -11.87 0.30
C LEU A 43 9.84 -13.14 1.15
N LEU A 44 10.15 -14.30 0.58
CA LEU A 44 10.21 -15.55 1.33
C LEU A 44 11.53 -15.78 2.07
N SER A 45 12.65 -15.30 1.50
CA SER A 45 13.99 -15.59 2.00
C SER A 45 14.54 -14.53 2.96
N ASP A 46 14.18 -13.26 2.77
CA ASP A 46 14.69 -12.15 3.56
C ASP A 46 13.78 -11.90 4.79
N LYS A 47 14.19 -12.48 5.92
CA LYS A 47 13.47 -12.36 7.19
C LYS A 47 13.42 -10.91 7.70
N SER A 48 14.47 -10.13 7.49
CA SER A 48 14.52 -8.73 7.94
C SER A 48 13.55 -7.88 7.15
N TYR A 49 13.52 -8.05 5.82
CA TYR A 49 12.54 -7.41 4.95
C TYR A 49 11.11 -7.77 5.32
N LEU A 50 10.82 -9.05 5.62
CA LEU A 50 9.51 -9.49 6.09
C LEU A 50 9.07 -8.83 7.40
N VAL A 51 9.99 -8.67 8.35
CA VAL A 51 9.70 -8.04 9.64
C VAL A 51 9.36 -6.56 9.43
N GLU A 52 10.18 -5.83 8.67
CA GLU A 52 9.92 -4.41 8.35
C GLU A 52 8.58 -4.24 7.63
N LEU A 53 8.28 -5.13 6.68
CA LEU A 53 7.04 -5.09 5.91
C LEU A 53 5.82 -5.32 6.80
N LYS A 54 5.87 -6.32 7.69
CA LYS A 54 4.80 -6.58 8.67
C LYS A 54 4.59 -5.41 9.62
N GLN A 55 5.67 -4.81 10.12
CA GLN A 55 5.59 -3.64 11.01
C GLN A 55 4.96 -2.45 10.29
N SER A 56 5.39 -2.17 9.06
CA SER A 56 4.84 -1.07 8.25
C SER A 56 3.36 -1.27 7.97
N PHE A 57 2.95 -2.48 7.54
CA PHE A 57 1.53 -2.79 7.32
C PHE A 57 0.70 -2.71 8.59
N THR A 58 1.23 -3.16 9.72
CA THR A 58 0.54 -3.07 11.02
C THR A 58 0.32 -1.60 11.41
N SER A 59 1.34 -0.76 11.24
CA SER A 59 1.22 0.68 11.51
C SER A 59 0.15 1.33 10.63
N ILE A 60 0.16 1.06 9.32
CA ILE A 60 -0.85 1.56 8.38
C ILE A 60 -2.25 1.08 8.77
N HIS A 61 -2.41 -0.20 9.10
CA HIS A 61 -3.70 -0.78 9.51
C HIS A 61 -4.26 -0.07 10.76
N LEU A 62 -3.44 0.11 11.79
CA LEU A 62 -3.85 0.78 13.02
C LEU A 62 -4.15 2.27 12.79
N SER A 63 -3.39 2.94 11.94
CA SER A 63 -3.65 4.34 11.55
C SER A 63 -5.03 4.50 10.89
N LEU A 64 -5.42 3.56 10.02
CA LEU A 64 -6.71 3.59 9.32
C LEU A 64 -7.90 3.12 10.18
N LYS A 65 -7.65 2.40 11.28
CA LYS A 65 -8.70 1.90 12.19
C LYS A 65 -9.26 3.05 13.05
N GLN A 66 -10.19 3.80 12.48
CA GLN A 66 -10.60 5.11 12.99
C GLN A 66 -12.12 5.24 13.25
N ASP A 67 -12.83 4.14 13.54
CA ASP A 67 -14.29 4.13 13.77
C ASP A 67 -15.05 4.96 12.71
N SER A 68 -14.83 4.62 11.43
CA SER A 68 -15.29 5.42 10.28
C SER A 68 -16.79 5.75 10.32
N ALA A 69 -17.63 4.81 10.77
CA ALA A 69 -19.06 5.03 10.93
C ALA A 69 -19.38 6.16 11.95
N LYS A 70 -18.70 6.15 13.11
CA LYS A 70 -18.88 7.19 14.14
C LYS A 70 -18.39 8.55 13.65
N LYS A 71 -17.24 8.57 12.95
CA LYS A 71 -16.70 9.81 12.36
C LYS A 71 -17.64 10.38 11.29
N ALA A 72 -18.19 9.53 10.43
CA ALA A 72 -19.15 9.93 9.41
C ALA A 72 -20.43 10.50 10.03
N ALA A 73 -21.02 9.80 11.02
CA ALA A 73 -22.20 10.29 11.72
C ALA A 73 -21.97 11.65 12.38
N LYS A 74 -20.83 11.84 13.06
CA LYS A 74 -20.46 13.13 13.65
C LYS A 74 -20.32 14.23 12.59
N ALA A 75 -19.75 13.93 11.43
CA ALA A 75 -19.60 14.90 10.36
C ALA A 75 -20.96 15.37 9.83
N VAL A 76 -21.91 14.44 9.62
CA VAL A 76 -23.27 14.78 9.14
C VAL A 76 -24.04 15.63 10.16
N LEU A 77 -23.95 15.30 11.46
CA LEU A 77 -24.61 16.07 12.52
C LEU A 77 -24.14 17.54 12.59
N ASN A 78 -22.92 17.86 12.13
CA ASN A 78 -22.43 19.24 12.10
C ASN A 78 -23.04 20.10 10.98
N TYR A 79 -23.74 19.49 10.02
CA TYR A 79 -24.41 20.18 8.91
C TYR A 79 -25.94 20.27 9.09
N LEU A 80 -26.45 19.78 10.22
CA LEU A 80 -27.85 19.94 10.66
C LEU A 80 -27.91 21.04 11.72
#